data_AF-A0A5C5WJM4-F1
#
_entry.id   AF-A0A5C5WJM4-F1
#
_cell.length_a   1.000
_cell.length_b   1.000
_cell.length_c   1.000
_cell.angle_alpha   90.00
_cell.angle_beta   90.00
_cell.angle_gamma   90.00
#
_symmetry.space_group_name_H-M   'P 1'
#
loop_
_entity.id
_entity.type
_entity.pdbx_description
1 polymer ?
#
loop_
_entity_poly.entity_id
_entity_poly.type
_entity_poly.pdbx_seq_one_letter_code
_entity_poly.pdbx_strand_id
1 'polypeptide(L)'
;MNDEEFISAVHRHRDEPAACLEFQPRIEKLVDFEHCRQICDFVHGFEAKWERHVATSSLHTTLPRERGVYMFVWRPPFEFAFDPNGKECVNYILYVGKAGIENGTTDTIRDRYYSEYRKFVNCDPNTLWDRTADTTREQRLRKFLNLRPLEFWMLPLPLIDAKEIELVERQLIRVFNPPINRTHGTRLRPSKPEPAF
;
A
#
# COMPACT_ATOMS: atom_id res chain seq x y z
N MET A 1 -7.51 -1.68 20.56
CA MET A 1 -8.82 -2.05 20.01
C MET A 1 -8.81 -3.54 19.74
N ASN A 2 -9.73 -4.28 20.34
CA ASN A 2 -9.82 -5.72 20.16
C ASN A 2 -10.59 -6.06 18.86
N ASP A 3 -10.62 -7.32 18.45
CA ASP A 3 -11.31 -7.74 17.21
C ASP A 3 -12.84 -7.68 17.35
N GLU A 4 -13.37 -7.81 18.56
CA GLU A 4 -14.81 -7.74 18.84
C GLU A 4 -15.37 -6.35 18.55
N GLU A 5 -14.66 -5.28 18.94
CA GLU A 5 -15.02 -3.89 18.65
C GLU A 5 -15.08 -3.63 17.13
N PHE A 6 -14.11 -4.18 16.39
CA PHE A 6 -14.07 -4.08 14.93
C PHE A 6 -15.26 -4.81 14.29
N ILE A 7 -15.50 -6.06 14.68
CA ILE A 7 -16.61 -6.88 14.17
C ILE A 7 -17.96 -6.21 14.48
N SER A 8 -18.12 -5.67 15.70
CA SER A 8 -19.34 -4.96 16.10
C SER A 8 -19.60 -3.72 15.23
N ALA A 9 -18.57 -2.93 14.93
CA ALA A 9 -18.70 -1.78 14.03
C ALA A 9 -19.04 -2.20 12.59
N VAL A 10 -18.37 -3.23 12.06
CA VAL A 10 -18.68 -3.78 10.73
C VAL A 10 -20.13 -4.26 10.65
N HIS A 11 -20.62 -4.97 11.66
CA HIS A 11 -22.02 -5.42 11.69
C HIS A 11 -23.01 -4.28 11.79
N ARG A 12 -22.70 -3.23 12.57
CA ARG A 12 -23.56 -2.05 12.71
C ARG A 12 -23.79 -1.35 11.37
N HIS A 13 -22.74 -1.23 10.56
CA HIS A 13 -22.78 -0.48 9.31
C HIS A 13 -22.83 -1.36 8.05
N ARG A 14 -23.14 -2.66 8.18
CA ARG A 14 -23.09 -3.63 7.07
C ARG A 14 -24.00 -3.26 5.89
N ASP A 15 -25.11 -2.59 6.18
CA ASP A 15 -26.13 -2.20 5.21
C ASP A 15 -25.94 -0.73 4.76
N GLU A 16 -24.91 -0.05 5.27
CA GLU A 16 -24.54 1.31 4.89
C GLU A 16 -23.39 1.29 3.87
N PRO A 17 -23.41 2.16 2.85
CA PRO A 17 -22.27 2.27 1.96
C PRO A 17 -21.06 2.81 2.73
N ALA A 18 -19.97 2.02 2.75
CA ALA A 18 -18.67 2.48 3.21
C ALA A 18 -18.09 3.50 2.23
N ALA A 19 -17.05 4.23 2.67
CA ALA A 19 -16.33 5.12 1.78
C ALA A 19 -15.72 4.34 0.60
N CYS A 20 -15.89 4.87 -0.62
CA CYS A 20 -15.35 4.24 -1.81
C CYS A 20 -13.82 4.44 -1.86
N LEU A 21 -13.09 3.33 -1.88
CA LEU A 21 -11.67 3.33 -2.21
C LEU A 21 -11.52 3.07 -3.71
N GLU A 22 -11.18 4.10 -4.46
CA GLU A 22 -11.04 3.99 -5.91
C GLU A 22 -9.69 3.37 -6.30
N PHE A 23 -9.71 2.15 -6.83
CA PHE A 23 -8.55 1.54 -7.47
C PHE A 23 -8.56 1.85 -8.97
N GLN A 24 -7.43 2.32 -9.48
CA GLN A 24 -7.24 2.60 -10.91
C GLN A 24 -5.97 1.88 -11.36
N PRO A 25 -6.02 0.55 -11.60
CA PRO A 25 -4.85 -0.18 -12.08
C PRO A 25 -4.37 0.45 -13.39
N ARG A 26 -3.04 0.53 -13.59
CA ARG A 26 -2.46 0.96 -14.86
C ARG A 26 -2.54 -0.18 -15.86
N ILE A 27 -3.72 -0.35 -16.47
CA ILE A 27 -4.01 -1.44 -17.40
C ILE A 27 -2.93 -1.50 -18.48
N GLU A 28 -2.53 -0.36 -19.03
CA GLU A 28 -1.49 -0.25 -20.06
C GLU A 28 -0.12 -0.80 -19.63
N LYS A 29 0.16 -0.83 -18.32
CA LYS A 29 1.39 -1.39 -17.74
C LYS A 29 1.25 -2.85 -17.37
N LEU A 30 0.07 -3.26 -16.91
CA LEU A 30 -0.19 -4.63 -16.48
C LEU A 30 -0.40 -5.61 -17.64
N VAL A 31 -0.85 -5.13 -18.81
CA VAL A 31 -0.96 -5.96 -20.01
C VAL A 31 0.35 -6.09 -20.80
N ASP A 32 1.34 -5.26 -20.46
CA ASP A 32 2.68 -5.31 -21.06
C ASP A 32 3.52 -6.36 -20.32
N PHE A 33 3.47 -7.61 -20.82
CA PHE A 33 4.17 -8.74 -20.23
C PHE A 33 5.68 -8.53 -20.12
N GLU A 34 6.29 -7.85 -21.10
CA GLU A 34 7.72 -7.58 -21.06
C GLU A 34 8.05 -6.59 -19.96
N HIS A 35 7.26 -5.52 -19.82
CA HIS A 35 7.40 -4.57 -18.73
C HIS A 35 7.20 -5.22 -17.35
N CYS A 36 6.16 -6.06 -17.19
CA CYS A 36 5.94 -6.81 -15.96
C CYS A 36 7.14 -7.71 -15.63
N ARG A 37 7.64 -8.46 -16.62
CA ARG A 37 8.82 -9.31 -16.44
C ARG A 37 10.05 -8.50 -16.04
N GLN A 38 10.33 -7.38 -16.72
CA GLN A 38 11.47 -6.51 -16.38
C GLN A 38 11.41 -6.00 -14.94
N ILE A 39 10.21 -5.64 -14.46
CA ILE A 39 10.03 -5.21 -13.06
C ILE A 39 10.20 -6.38 -12.10
N CYS A 40 9.65 -7.56 -12.42
CA CYS A 40 9.87 -8.76 -11.64
C CYS A 40 11.37 -9.11 -11.54
N ASP A 41 12.09 -9.13 -12.67
CA ASP A 41 13.52 -9.40 -12.72
C ASP A 41 14.32 -8.36 -11.93
N PHE A 42 13.94 -7.09 -12.03
CA PHE A 42 14.57 -6.01 -11.25
C PHE A 42 14.37 -6.20 -9.75
N VAL A 43 13.14 -6.51 -9.30
CA VAL A 43 12.82 -6.71 -7.88
C VAL A 43 13.40 -8.04 -7.36
N HIS A 44 13.48 -9.08 -8.19
CA HIS A 44 14.09 -10.36 -7.84
C HIS A 44 15.61 -10.38 -7.95
N GLY A 45 16.21 -9.40 -8.65
CA GLY A 45 17.65 -9.27 -8.81
C GLY A 45 18.37 -8.87 -7.51
N PHE A 46 17.65 -8.41 -6.50
CA PHE A 46 18.21 -8.19 -5.17
C PHE A 46 18.34 -9.52 -4.41
N GLU A 47 19.42 -9.68 -3.64
CA GLU A 47 19.61 -10.88 -2.78
C GLU A 47 18.62 -10.94 -1.59
N ALA A 48 17.83 -9.88 -1.40
CA ALA A 48 16.81 -9.79 -0.36
C ALA A 48 15.48 -10.43 -0.77
N LYS A 49 14.67 -10.81 0.22
CA LYS A 49 13.34 -11.40 0.01
C LYS A 49 12.25 -10.52 0.58
N TRP A 50 11.07 -10.59 -0.04
CA TRP A 50 9.87 -9.99 0.53
C TRP A 50 9.46 -10.72 1.79
N GLU A 51 9.29 -9.96 2.86
CA GLU A 51 8.75 -10.41 4.13
C GLU A 51 7.34 -9.86 4.32
N ARG A 52 6.47 -10.66 4.93
CA ARG A 52 5.07 -10.30 5.17
C ARG A 52 4.76 -10.37 6.66
N HIS A 53 4.15 -9.34 7.18
CA HIS A 53 3.69 -9.28 8.56
C HIS A 53 2.25 -8.81 8.63
N VAL A 54 1.52 -9.21 9.67
CA VAL A 54 0.25 -8.56 10.00
C VAL A 54 0.55 -7.17 10.52
N ALA A 55 -0.06 -6.15 9.91
CA ALA A 55 0.07 -4.78 10.36
C ALA A 55 -0.66 -4.60 11.70
N THR A 56 0.11 -4.36 12.76
CA THR A 56 -0.40 -4.02 14.09
C THR A 56 0.25 -2.74 14.58
N SER A 57 -0.32 -2.09 15.60
CA SER A 57 0.30 -0.90 16.20
C SER A 57 1.67 -1.19 16.84
N SER A 58 1.92 -2.44 17.25
CA SER A 58 3.18 -2.89 17.84
C SER A 58 4.17 -3.50 16.85
N LEU A 59 3.83 -3.67 15.57
CA LEU A 59 4.68 -4.34 14.58
C LEU A 59 6.11 -3.77 14.52
N HIS A 60 6.27 -2.46 14.74
CA HIS A 60 7.59 -1.82 14.79
C HIS A 60 8.60 -2.49 15.72
N THR A 61 8.19 -3.23 16.76
CA THR A 61 9.13 -3.88 17.68
C THR A 61 9.90 -5.03 17.03
N THR A 62 9.36 -5.64 15.97
CA THR A 62 9.97 -6.79 15.28
C THR A 62 10.58 -6.44 13.93
N LEU A 63 10.21 -5.31 13.32
CA LEU A 63 10.75 -4.87 12.02
C LEU A 63 12.26 -4.60 12.09
N PRO A 64 13.05 -4.85 11.03
CA PRO A 64 14.49 -4.58 11.02
C PRO A 64 14.80 -3.08 11.03
N ARG A 65 15.97 -2.71 11.56
CA ARG A 65 16.54 -1.36 11.44
C ARG A 65 17.32 -1.23 10.14
N GLU A 66 16.65 -1.48 9.04
CA GLU A 66 17.23 -1.47 7.70
C GLU A 66 16.50 -0.49 6.80
N ARG A 67 17.20 -0.01 5.76
CA ARG A 67 16.60 0.74 4.65
C ARG A 67 15.91 -0.21 3.68
N GLY A 68 15.00 0.30 2.85
CA GLY A 68 14.33 -0.51 1.84
C GLY A 68 12.98 0.03 1.44
N VAL A 69 12.16 -0.84 0.84
CA VAL A 69 10.79 -0.52 0.41
C VAL A 69 9.78 -1.32 1.18
N TYR A 70 8.56 -0.79 1.32
CA TYR A 70 7.47 -1.47 2.00
C TYR A 70 6.12 -1.12 1.38
N MET A 71 5.11 -1.92 1.70
CA MET A 71 3.74 -1.77 1.23
C MET A 71 2.74 -2.10 2.33
N PHE A 72 1.61 -1.40 2.33
CA PHE A 72 0.42 -1.83 3.06
C PHE A 72 -0.52 -2.54 2.09
N VAL A 73 -0.87 -3.78 2.40
CA VAL A 73 -1.66 -4.66 1.54
C VAL A 73 -2.90 -5.11 2.29
N TRP A 74 -4.08 -4.74 1.81
CA TRP A 74 -5.33 -5.29 2.31
C TRP A 74 -5.59 -6.64 1.66
N ARG A 75 -5.82 -7.64 2.49
CA ARG A 75 -6.07 -9.01 2.06
C ARG A 75 -7.41 -9.47 2.61
N PRO A 76 -8.54 -9.17 1.94
CA PRO A 76 -9.84 -9.66 2.37
C PRO A 76 -9.80 -11.18 2.62
N PRO A 77 -10.53 -11.69 3.62
CA PRO A 77 -10.60 -13.14 3.90
C PRO A 77 -11.37 -13.92 2.81
N PHE A 78 -11.75 -13.26 1.71
CA PHE A 78 -12.46 -13.86 0.60
C PHE A 78 -11.49 -14.62 -0.31
N GLU A 79 -11.73 -15.92 -0.50
CA GLU A 79 -10.88 -16.81 -1.28
C GLU A 79 -11.70 -17.52 -2.36
N PHE A 80 -11.09 -17.72 -3.52
CA PHE A 80 -11.59 -18.62 -4.55
C PHE A 80 -10.91 -19.98 -4.42
N ALA A 81 -11.68 -21.06 -4.57
CA ALA A 81 -11.16 -22.42 -4.63
C ALA A 81 -11.10 -22.89 -6.10
N PHE A 82 -9.96 -23.47 -6.47
CA PHE A 82 -9.66 -24.02 -7.80
C PHE A 82 -9.22 -25.49 -7.68
N ASP A 83 -9.62 -26.30 -8.65
CA ASP A 83 -9.19 -27.71 -8.77
C ASP A 83 -7.74 -27.80 -9.32
N PRO A 84 -6.87 -28.71 -8.83
CA PRO A 84 -7.16 -29.71 -7.80
C PRO A 84 -7.00 -29.24 -6.36
N ASN A 85 -6.24 -28.18 -6.08
CA ASN A 85 -6.03 -27.65 -4.72
C ASN A 85 -5.61 -26.17 -4.71
N GLY A 86 -5.92 -25.41 -5.77
CA GLY A 86 -5.59 -24.00 -5.84
C GLY A 86 -6.49 -23.18 -4.92
N LYS A 87 -5.91 -22.25 -4.17
CA LYS A 87 -6.66 -21.18 -3.51
C LYS A 87 -6.07 -19.86 -3.92
N GLU A 88 -6.92 -18.92 -4.32
CA GLU A 88 -6.49 -17.58 -4.66
C GLU A 88 -7.22 -16.55 -3.82
N CYS A 89 -6.46 -15.58 -3.34
CA CYS A 89 -6.98 -14.40 -2.65
C CYS A 89 -6.69 -13.18 -3.51
N VAL A 90 -7.61 -12.22 -3.53
CA VAL A 90 -7.33 -10.93 -4.14
C VAL A 90 -6.63 -10.04 -3.12
N ASN A 91 -5.42 -9.58 -3.44
CA ASN A 91 -4.65 -8.67 -2.61
C ASN A 91 -4.74 -7.26 -3.18
N TYR A 92 -4.95 -6.27 -2.31
CA TYR A 92 -5.06 -4.87 -2.70
C TYR A 92 -3.93 -4.06 -2.08
N ILE A 93 -2.98 -3.64 -2.91
CA ILE A 93 -1.89 -2.75 -2.48
C ILE A 93 -2.47 -1.36 -2.26
N LEU A 94 -2.53 -0.92 -1.00
CA LEU A 94 -3.10 0.36 -0.59
C LEU A 94 -2.07 1.49 -0.69
N TYR A 95 -0.84 1.18 -0.30
CA TYR A 95 0.26 2.12 -0.20
C TYR A 95 1.59 1.43 -0.45
N VAL A 96 2.53 2.15 -1.06
CA VAL A 96 3.95 1.80 -1.23
C VAL A 96 4.78 2.94 -0.66
N GLY A 97 5.83 2.64 0.09
CA GLY A 97 6.77 3.63 0.57
C GLY A 97 8.19 3.10 0.62
N LYS A 98 9.11 3.99 0.99
CA LYS A 98 10.53 3.69 1.20
C LYS A 98 11.01 4.21 2.54
N ALA A 99 12.17 3.72 2.95
CA ALA A 99 12.87 4.12 4.16
C ALA A 99 14.38 4.14 3.90
N GLY A 100 15.10 5.07 4.54
CA GLY A 100 16.55 5.09 4.66
C GLY A 100 17.21 5.97 3.60
N ILE A 101 16.51 7.02 3.15
CA ILE A 101 16.89 7.87 2.02
C ILE A 101 17.12 9.31 2.46
N GLU A 102 16.19 9.87 3.26
CA GLU A 102 16.20 11.29 3.59
C GLU A 102 17.18 11.62 4.74
N ASN A 103 17.26 10.76 5.76
CA ASN A 103 18.06 11.00 6.97
C ASN A 103 19.03 9.85 7.32
N GLY A 104 19.32 8.95 6.38
CA GLY A 104 20.27 7.85 6.60
C GLY A 104 19.84 6.90 7.73
N THR A 105 20.67 6.77 8.77
CA THR A 105 20.55 5.74 9.84
C THR A 105 19.35 5.91 10.77
N THR A 106 18.67 7.06 10.76
CA THR A 106 17.48 7.35 11.60
C THR A 106 16.15 7.23 10.85
N ASP A 107 16.18 6.75 9.61
CA ASP A 107 15.02 6.60 8.72
C ASP A 107 14.84 5.14 8.31
N THR A 108 14.94 4.18 9.22
CA THR A 108 14.78 2.76 8.85
C THR A 108 13.31 2.36 8.65
N ILE A 109 13.04 1.19 8.06
CA ILE A 109 11.69 0.64 7.92
C ILE A 109 10.98 0.61 9.30
N ARG A 110 11.69 0.17 10.34
CA ARG A 110 11.22 0.22 11.73
C ARG A 110 10.84 1.63 12.16
N ASP A 111 11.74 2.60 11.95
CA ASP A 111 11.56 3.98 12.44
C ASP A 111 10.42 4.69 11.72
N ARG A 112 10.27 4.48 10.40
CA ARG A 112 9.11 4.94 9.62
C ARG A 112 7.80 4.35 10.14
N TYR A 113 7.76 3.04 10.37
CA TYR A 113 6.55 2.41 10.91
C TYR A 113 6.18 2.97 12.30
N TYR A 114 7.18 3.11 13.18
CA TYR A 114 7.00 3.61 14.53
C TYR A 114 6.53 5.07 14.56
N SER A 115 7.19 5.95 13.81
CA SER A 115 6.93 7.38 13.86
C SER A 115 5.66 7.77 13.10
N GLU A 116 5.38 7.09 11.98
CA GLU A 116 4.37 7.54 11.02
C GLU A 116 3.11 6.68 11.02
N TYR A 117 3.25 5.35 10.93
CA TYR A 117 2.13 4.49 10.56
C TYR A 117 1.40 3.83 11.73
N ARG A 118 2.08 3.53 12.84
CA ARG A 118 1.46 2.81 13.97
C ARG A 118 0.19 3.45 14.51
N LYS A 119 0.06 4.78 14.37
CA LYS A 119 -1.09 5.59 14.83
C LYS A 119 -2.30 5.50 13.92
N PHE A 120 -2.19 4.84 12.77
CA PHE A 120 -3.28 4.67 11.79
C PHE A 120 -3.75 3.22 11.66
N VAL A 121 -3.03 2.27 12.25
CA VAL A 121 -3.32 0.83 12.15
C VAL A 121 -4.09 0.37 13.38
N ASN A 122 -5.14 -0.43 13.16
CA ASN A 122 -6.01 -0.96 14.20
C ASN A 122 -6.62 0.13 15.12
N CYS A 123 -6.94 1.28 14.53
CA CYS A 123 -7.68 2.37 15.16
C CYS A 123 -9.20 2.16 14.99
N ASP A 124 -9.96 3.23 15.24
CA ASP A 124 -11.43 3.22 15.22
C ASP A 124 -12.02 2.76 13.88
N PRO A 125 -12.74 1.62 13.82
CA PRO A 125 -13.34 1.07 12.60
C PRO A 125 -14.40 2.00 12.01
N ASN A 126 -15.07 2.81 12.83
CA ASN A 126 -16.13 3.70 12.34
C ASN A 126 -15.60 4.71 11.30
N THR A 127 -14.28 4.95 11.29
CA THR A 127 -13.62 5.80 10.29
C THR A 127 -13.81 5.31 8.85
N LEU A 128 -14.03 4.01 8.61
CA LEU A 128 -14.30 3.47 7.26
C LEU A 128 -15.63 3.97 6.66
N TRP A 129 -16.60 4.31 7.51
CA TRP A 129 -17.91 4.83 7.13
C TRP A 129 -18.02 6.36 7.24
N ASP A 130 -16.95 7.03 7.66
CA ASP A 130 -16.88 8.50 7.60
C ASP A 130 -17.01 8.95 6.13
N ARG A 131 -18.00 9.78 5.83
CA ARG A 131 -18.28 10.28 4.48
C ARG A 131 -17.52 11.57 4.17
N THR A 132 -16.74 12.08 5.12
CA THR A 132 -15.85 13.21 4.91
C THR A 132 -14.86 12.89 3.79
N ALA A 133 -14.65 13.85 2.89
CA ALA A 133 -13.74 13.68 1.77
C ALA A 133 -12.28 13.53 2.25
N ASP A 134 -11.62 12.46 1.81
CA ASP A 134 -10.22 12.16 2.17
C ASP A 134 -9.23 12.88 1.26
N THR A 135 -9.20 14.20 1.37
CA THR A 135 -8.38 15.08 0.52
C THR A 135 -6.88 14.92 0.75
N THR A 136 -6.45 14.64 1.98
CA THR A 136 -5.03 14.54 2.35
C THR A 136 -4.57 13.09 2.45
N ARG A 137 -3.25 12.88 2.32
CA ARG A 137 -2.63 11.56 2.54
C ARG A 137 -2.89 11.05 3.96
N GLU A 138 -2.79 11.91 4.97
CA GLU A 138 -3.03 11.54 6.37
C GLU A 138 -4.48 11.07 6.60
N GLN A 139 -5.47 11.75 5.99
CA GLN A 139 -6.87 11.31 6.04
C GLN A 139 -7.04 9.92 5.40
N ARG A 140 -6.45 9.70 4.22
CA ARG A 140 -6.47 8.39 3.55
C ARG A 140 -5.79 7.29 4.37
N LEU A 141 -4.64 7.58 4.98
CA LEU A 141 -3.93 6.65 5.86
C LEU A 141 -4.80 6.28 7.06
N ARG A 142 -5.32 7.28 7.78
CA ARG A 142 -6.19 7.07 8.96
C ARG A 142 -7.40 6.21 8.63
N LYS A 143 -7.96 6.36 7.44
CA LYS A 143 -9.15 5.63 7.02
C LYS A 143 -8.83 4.22 6.55
N PHE A 144 -7.95 4.09 5.57
CA PHE A 144 -7.77 2.82 4.85
C PHE A 144 -6.75 1.88 5.50
N LEU A 145 -5.88 2.36 6.40
CA LEU A 145 -5.05 1.47 7.22
C LEU A 145 -5.80 0.84 8.41
N ASN A 146 -7.10 1.12 8.55
CA ASN A 146 -8.00 0.39 9.46
C ASN A 146 -8.70 -0.79 8.81
N LEU A 147 -8.54 -1.01 7.50
CA LEU A 147 -9.04 -2.23 6.85
C LEU A 147 -8.43 -3.46 7.52
N ARG A 148 -9.20 -4.55 7.67
CA ARG A 148 -8.71 -5.81 8.23
C ARG A 148 -9.05 -7.00 7.32
N PRO A 149 -8.18 -8.02 7.23
CA PRO A 149 -6.80 -8.03 7.75
C PRO A 149 -5.89 -7.18 6.85
N LEU A 150 -4.98 -6.44 7.48
CA LEU A 150 -3.98 -5.61 6.81
C LEU A 150 -2.60 -6.24 7.00
N GLU A 151 -1.87 -6.40 5.91
CA GLU A 151 -0.50 -6.87 5.92
C GLU A 151 0.47 -5.70 5.62
N PHE A 152 1.66 -5.78 6.20
CA PHE A 152 2.80 -4.94 5.91
C PHE A 152 3.85 -5.81 5.21
N TRP A 153 4.06 -5.56 3.92
CA TRP A 153 5.04 -6.28 3.12
C TRP A 153 6.29 -5.42 3.01
N MET A 154 7.47 -5.98 3.23
CA MET A 154 8.70 -5.22 3.16
C MET A 154 9.79 -5.98 2.41
N LEU A 155 10.69 -5.21 1.80
CA LEU A 155 11.91 -5.71 1.19
C LEU A 155 13.07 -4.91 1.81
N PRO A 156 13.77 -5.47 2.80
CA PRO A 156 14.96 -4.86 3.39
C PRO A 156 16.09 -4.85 2.36
N LEU A 157 16.74 -3.70 2.16
CA LEU A 157 17.77 -3.50 1.14
C LEU A 157 19.00 -2.79 1.74
N PRO A 158 19.65 -3.38 2.77
CA PRO A 158 20.68 -2.69 3.57
C PRO A 158 21.91 -2.28 2.77
N LEU A 159 22.24 -2.96 1.67
CA LEU A 159 23.44 -2.71 0.86
C LEU A 159 23.17 -1.95 -0.44
N ILE A 160 21.92 -1.63 -0.75
CA ILE A 160 21.49 -1.05 -2.02
C ILE A 160 21.47 0.47 -1.96
N ASP A 161 21.90 1.14 -3.03
CA ASP A 161 21.97 2.59 -3.06
C ASP A 161 20.60 3.25 -2.92
N ALA A 162 20.59 4.43 -2.30
CA ALA A 162 19.37 5.19 -2.07
C ALA A 162 18.57 5.41 -3.37
N LYS A 163 19.25 5.77 -4.47
CA LYS A 163 18.63 5.97 -5.79
C LYS A 163 17.94 4.73 -6.33
N GLU A 164 18.47 3.54 -6.04
CA GLU A 164 17.88 2.27 -6.47
C GLU A 164 16.63 1.95 -5.64
N ILE A 165 16.66 2.19 -4.33
CA ILE A 165 15.46 2.09 -3.47
C ILE A 165 14.35 3.02 -3.96
N GLU A 166 14.68 4.27 -4.31
CA GLU A 166 13.72 5.21 -4.91
C GLU A 166 13.18 4.74 -6.26
N LEU A 167 14.04 4.12 -7.07
CA LEU A 167 13.64 3.55 -8.34
C LEU A 167 12.65 2.40 -8.13
N VAL A 168 12.91 1.48 -7.20
CA VAL A 168 12.00 0.38 -6.84
C VAL A 168 10.64 0.92 -6.39
N GLU A 169 10.62 1.84 -5.42
CA GLU A 169 9.40 2.47 -4.94
C GLU A 169 8.58 3.05 -6.10
N ARG A 170 9.23 3.86 -6.95
CA ARG A 170 8.58 4.52 -8.09
C ARG A 170 8.03 3.52 -9.11
N GLN A 171 8.73 2.43 -9.40
CA GLN A 171 8.24 1.40 -10.32
C GLN A 171 7.02 0.68 -9.73
N LEU A 172 7.06 0.31 -8.45
CA LEU A 172 5.92 -0.30 -7.75
C LEU A 172 4.70 0.62 -7.75
N ILE A 173 4.88 1.91 -7.42
CA ILE A 173 3.80 2.91 -7.51
C ILE A 173 3.27 3.04 -8.94
N ARG A 174 4.15 3.04 -9.94
CA ARG A 174 3.75 3.18 -11.35
C ARG A 174 2.94 1.99 -11.84
N VAL A 175 3.26 0.77 -11.42
CA VAL A 175 2.54 -0.45 -11.80
C VAL A 175 1.21 -0.55 -11.05
N PHE A 176 1.25 -0.44 -9.73
CA PHE A 176 0.10 -0.73 -8.88
C PHE A 176 -0.84 0.46 -8.68
N ASN A 177 -0.37 1.68 -8.92
CA ASN A 177 -1.09 2.94 -8.68
C ASN A 177 -1.88 2.93 -7.36
N PRO A 178 -1.21 2.68 -6.21
CA PRO A 178 -1.91 2.47 -4.95
C PRO A 178 -2.72 3.71 -4.56
N PRO A 179 -3.97 3.55 -4.08
CA PRO A 179 -4.89 4.66 -3.89
C PRO A 179 -4.42 5.68 -2.84
N ILE A 180 -3.65 5.25 -1.83
CA ILE A 180 -3.14 6.16 -0.78
C ILE A 180 -1.96 6.99 -1.28
N ASN A 181 -1.12 6.45 -2.19
CA ASN A 181 0.03 7.16 -2.76
C ASN A 181 -0.35 8.37 -3.62
N ARG A 182 -1.58 8.42 -4.13
CA ARG A 182 -2.04 9.45 -5.06
C ARG A 182 -1.69 10.86 -4.55
N THR A 183 -0.73 11.49 -5.21
CA THR A 183 -0.41 12.91 -5.14
C THR A 183 -1.02 13.54 -6.38
N HIS A 184 -2.33 13.74 -6.37
CA HIS A 184 -3.11 14.29 -7.49
C HIS A 184 -3.05 13.44 -8.76
N GLY A 185 -4.22 12.92 -9.17
CA GLY A 185 -4.40 12.50 -10.56
C GLY A 185 -3.87 13.60 -11.47
N THR A 186 -3.14 13.21 -12.51
CA THR A 186 -2.66 14.08 -13.57
C THR A 186 -3.73 15.12 -13.85
N ARG A 187 -3.51 16.39 -13.48
CA ARG A 187 -4.35 17.47 -13.98
C ARG A 187 -4.21 17.36 -15.49
N LEU A 188 -5.28 16.92 -16.17
CA LEU A 188 -5.38 17.06 -17.62
C LEU A 188 -5.08 18.53 -17.88
N ARG A 189 -3.89 18.80 -18.43
CA ARG A 189 -3.62 20.13 -18.97
C ARG A 189 -4.54 20.19 -20.18
N PRO A 190 -5.52 21.11 -20.23
CA PRO A 190 -6.27 21.30 -21.47
C PRO A 190 -5.22 21.59 -22.54
N SER A 191 -5.11 20.70 -23.53
CA SER A 191 -4.37 21.00 -24.74
C SER A 191 -4.99 22.27 -25.31
N LYS A 192 -4.16 23.24 -25.70
CA LYS A 192 -4.65 24.41 -26.45
C LYS A 192 -5.49 23.88 -27.62
N PRO A 193 -6.73 24.36 -27.84
CA PRO A 193 -7.45 24.02 -29.05
C PRO A 193 -6.59 24.46 -30.24
N GLU A 194 -6.26 23.52 -31.11
CA GLU A 194 -5.74 23.87 -32.43
C GLU A 194 -6.87 24.60 -33.17
N PRO A 195 -6.64 25.82 -33.67
CA PRO A 195 -7.62 26.47 -34.53
C PRO A 195 -7.78 25.61 -35.78
N ALA A 196 -9.03 25.22 -36.06
CA ALA A 196 -9.36 24.51 -37.28
C ALA A 196 -9.24 25.50 -38.46
N PHE A 197 -8.08 25.50 -39.11
CA PHE A 197 -7.85 26.02 -40.46
C PHE A 197 -6.76 25.20 -41.15
#